data_AF-A0AB35HQM5-F1
#
_entry.id   AF-A0AB35HQM5-F1
#
_cell.length_a   1.000
_cell.length_b   1.000
_cell.length_c   1.000
_cell.angle_alpha   90.00
_cell.angle_beta   90.00
_cell.angle_gamma   90.00
#
_symmetry.space_group_name_H-M   'P 1'
#
loop_
_entity.id
_entity.type
_entity.pdbx_description
1 polymer ?
#
loop_
_entity_poly.entity_id
_entity_poly.type
_entity_poly.pdbx_seq_one_letter_code
_entity_poly.pdbx_strand_id
1 'polypeptide(L)'
;MRLYQKIIVGILTALALVVAGITAYGMQALDDANSAINNINEEINRRSGKRDKEVSIADREPFSILLLGVDSGGLGRKEDDEDPARTDSMMVVTVNPEKEESTIVSLERDIMADMLDDGQTFDKLNHAYAYDGVSLTMDVVEQLLDIPIDHYATINLQGMTDLIDAMGGIEVDNKIDFTLEGVHVPDGKHKLDGEKGLAYARMRKDDPEGDIGRQRRQREVVTKIVDKLVSIDSVSNYRSLLNAVEENSKTDLSWNDMLDIASNYYPAFDNVEQEQLQGQNQMINGVSYQILGMNELLDLQNQLKRELELPTSEELEIDPQNEYSQNGFIGNQFYDDSDETDSQEDDEQESENPNEAEDPNEENPETQEQEPELPTEPQEPDETQEQEPQAPQEEVPQENYEQPAIPSYDPVYEQEADTGNNGLFNVYQ
;
A
#
# COMPACT_ATOMS: atom_id res chain seq x y z
N MET A 1 -19.21 -34.84 56.16
CA MET A 1 -19.86 -34.41 54.91
C MET A 1 -20.64 -35.57 54.31
N ARG A 2 -21.87 -35.30 53.87
CA ARG A 2 -22.66 -36.22 53.05
C ARG A 2 -22.04 -36.33 51.66
N LEU A 3 -22.27 -37.44 50.95
CA LEU A 3 -21.63 -37.73 49.66
C LEU A 3 -21.78 -36.59 48.63
N TYR A 4 -22.98 -35.99 48.53
CA TYR A 4 -23.23 -34.87 47.60
C TYR A 4 -22.40 -33.61 47.91
N GLN A 5 -22.07 -33.35 49.18
CA GLN A 5 -21.23 -32.19 49.54
C GLN A 5 -19.79 -32.38 49.06
N LYS A 6 -19.28 -33.62 49.09
CA LYS A 6 -17.94 -33.94 48.55
C LYS A 6 -17.89 -33.80 47.02
N ILE A 7 -18.97 -34.18 46.33
CA ILE A 7 -19.10 -34.05 44.87
C ILE A 7 -19.14 -32.57 44.48
N ILE A 8 -19.97 -31.76 45.15
CA ILE A 8 -20.06 -30.31 44.89
C ILE A 8 -18.71 -29.62 45.12
N VAL A 9 -18.04 -29.91 46.24
CA VAL A 9 -16.70 -29.35 46.51
C VAL A 9 -15.70 -29.78 45.43
N GLY A 10 -15.71 -31.05 45.00
CA GLY A 10 -14.85 -31.53 43.92
C GLY A 10 -15.06 -30.81 42.59
N ILE A 11 -16.31 -30.57 42.20
CA ILE A 11 -16.65 -29.83 40.96
C ILE A 11 -16.20 -28.37 41.07
N LEU A 12 -16.46 -27.70 42.21
CA LEU A 12 -16.04 -26.31 42.41
C LEU A 12 -14.51 -26.17 42.42
N THR A 13 -13.79 -27.12 43.01
CA THR A 13 -12.32 -27.14 42.96
C THR A 13 -11.80 -27.36 41.54
N ALA A 14 -12.40 -28.28 40.77
CA ALA A 14 -12.02 -28.49 39.37
C ALA A 14 -12.27 -27.24 38.52
N LEU A 15 -13.41 -26.57 38.70
CA LEU A 15 -13.74 -25.33 38.00
C LEU A 15 -12.80 -24.19 38.40
N ALA A 16 -12.46 -24.08 39.69
CA ALA A 16 -11.48 -23.10 40.16
C ALA A 16 -10.07 -23.34 39.59
N LEU A 17 -9.64 -24.60 39.44
CA LEU A 17 -8.36 -24.95 38.81
C LEU A 17 -8.36 -24.65 37.32
N VAL A 18 -9.48 -24.89 36.62
CA VAL A 18 -9.64 -24.51 35.20
C VAL A 18 -9.57 -22.99 35.05
N VAL A 19 -10.31 -22.23 35.88
CA VAL A 19 -10.27 -20.76 35.86
C VAL A 19 -8.86 -20.25 36.16
N ALA A 20 -8.21 -20.76 37.21
CA ALA A 20 -6.83 -20.36 37.55
C ALA A 20 -5.83 -20.70 36.43
N GLY A 21 -6.00 -21.85 35.76
CA GLY A 21 -5.20 -22.23 34.60
C GLY A 21 -5.42 -21.29 33.41
N ILE A 22 -6.67 -20.94 33.10
CA ILE A 22 -7.02 -19.97 32.05
C ILE A 22 -6.46 -18.58 32.40
N THR A 23 -6.58 -18.13 33.64
CA THR A 23 -6.04 -16.84 34.09
C THR A 23 -4.52 -16.81 33.99
N ALA A 24 -3.83 -17.85 34.43
CA ALA A 24 -2.37 -17.93 34.34
C ALA A 24 -1.89 -17.97 32.87
N TYR A 25 -2.57 -18.75 32.01
CA TYR A 25 -2.29 -18.78 30.57
C TYR A 25 -2.53 -17.41 29.93
N GLY A 26 -3.64 -16.74 30.26
CA GLY A 26 -3.94 -15.39 29.78
C GLY A 26 -2.89 -14.37 30.22
N MET A 27 -2.47 -14.38 31.49
CA MET A 27 -1.40 -13.49 31.98
C MET A 27 -0.09 -13.72 31.24
N GLN A 28 0.30 -14.99 31.04
CA GLN A 28 1.51 -15.29 30.28
C GLN A 28 1.41 -14.83 28.83
N ALA A 29 0.25 -15.02 28.19
CA ALA A 29 0.01 -14.54 26.84
C ALA A 29 0.10 -13.01 26.72
N LEU A 30 -0.42 -12.28 27.70
CA LEU A 30 -0.27 -10.83 27.78
C LEU A 30 1.19 -10.41 27.98
N ASP A 31 1.96 -11.10 28.81
CA ASP A 31 3.39 -10.80 29.03
C ASP A 31 4.23 -11.06 27.77
N ASP A 32 3.99 -12.17 27.07
CA ASP A 32 4.65 -12.48 25.80
C ASP A 32 4.32 -11.40 24.75
N ALA A 33 3.04 -11.01 24.66
CA ALA A 33 2.58 -10.03 23.69
C ALA A 33 3.11 -8.62 23.95
N ASN A 34 3.13 -8.19 25.22
CA ASN A 34 3.79 -6.95 25.62
C ASN A 34 5.27 -6.95 25.22
N SER A 35 5.95 -8.07 25.42
CA SER A 35 7.37 -8.19 25.11
C SER A 35 7.63 -8.12 23.60
N ALA A 36 6.86 -8.85 22.80
CA ALA A 36 6.93 -8.82 21.34
C ALA A 36 6.63 -7.43 20.79
N ILE A 37 5.59 -6.75 21.29
CA ILE A 37 5.26 -5.39 20.85
C ILE A 37 6.37 -4.40 21.21
N ASN A 38 6.91 -4.46 22.42
CA ASN A 38 8.02 -3.58 22.79
C ASN A 38 9.27 -3.78 21.92
N ASN A 39 9.43 -4.95 21.31
CA ASN A 39 10.55 -5.25 20.42
C ASN A 39 10.34 -4.71 18.98
N ILE A 40 9.09 -4.54 18.55
CA ILE A 40 8.74 -3.91 17.26
C ILE A 40 8.35 -2.44 17.40
N ASN A 41 8.21 -1.95 18.64
CA ASN A 41 7.85 -0.57 18.90
C ASN A 41 9.04 0.34 18.59
N GLU A 42 8.89 1.16 17.58
CA GLU A 42 9.87 2.15 17.14
C GLU A 42 9.17 3.50 17.01
N GLU A 43 9.19 4.26 18.11
CA GLU A 43 8.68 5.62 18.15
C GLU A 43 9.45 6.51 17.17
N ILE A 44 8.70 7.24 16.36
CA ILE A 44 9.26 8.27 15.49
C ILE A 44 9.05 9.61 16.19
N ASN A 45 10.14 10.34 16.44
CA ASN A 45 10.07 11.67 17.04
C ASN A 45 9.57 12.69 16.02
N ARG A 46 8.26 12.65 15.78
CA ARG A 46 7.55 13.39 14.76
C ARG A 46 6.22 13.88 15.31
N ARG A 47 5.80 15.06 14.89
CA ARG A 47 4.47 15.59 15.19
C ARG A 47 3.85 16.12 13.91
N SER A 48 2.69 15.58 13.55
CA SER A 48 1.93 16.07 12.39
C SER A 48 1.59 17.55 12.56
N GLY A 49 1.83 18.34 11.51
CA GLY A 49 1.35 19.72 11.41
C GLY A 49 -0.17 19.82 11.19
N LYS A 50 -0.84 18.70 10.88
CA LYS A 50 -2.26 18.62 10.55
C LYS A 50 -3.15 18.29 11.77
N ARG A 51 -2.56 18.15 12.97
CA ARG A 51 -3.31 17.92 14.23
C ARG A 51 -2.70 18.71 15.40
N ASP A 52 -3.56 19.39 16.18
CA ASP A 52 -3.12 20.21 17.32
C ASP A 52 -2.54 19.40 18.49
N LYS A 53 -2.95 18.15 18.67
CA LYS A 53 -2.51 17.24 19.73
C LYS A 53 -2.39 15.83 19.17
N GLU A 54 -1.59 14.99 19.81
CA GLU A 54 -1.56 13.55 19.51
C GLU A 54 -2.95 12.94 19.69
N VAL A 55 -3.26 11.97 18.84
CA VAL A 55 -4.52 11.23 18.91
C VAL A 55 -4.57 10.35 20.16
N SER A 56 -5.74 10.25 20.78
CA SER A 56 -5.96 9.35 21.91
C SER A 56 -6.78 8.15 21.49
N ILE A 57 -6.10 7.01 21.28
CA ILE A 57 -6.76 5.74 20.95
C ILE A 57 -7.70 5.31 22.09
N ALA A 58 -7.26 5.47 23.34
CA ALA A 58 -8.05 5.16 24.54
C ALA A 58 -9.35 5.98 24.64
N ASP A 59 -9.35 7.22 24.15
CA ASP A 59 -10.53 8.10 24.14
C ASP A 59 -11.44 7.89 22.92
N ARG A 60 -11.15 6.88 22.08
CA ARG A 60 -11.92 6.55 20.87
C ARG A 60 -11.92 7.67 19.82
N GLU A 61 -10.83 8.43 19.72
CA GLU A 61 -10.67 9.47 18.70
C GLU A 61 -10.41 8.84 17.31
N PRO A 62 -11.02 9.34 16.23
CA PRO A 62 -10.69 8.92 14.87
C PRO A 62 -9.20 9.13 14.57
N PHE A 63 -8.59 8.14 13.93
CA PHE A 63 -7.16 8.12 13.68
C PHE A 63 -6.83 7.50 12.32
N SER A 64 -5.61 7.76 11.86
CA SER A 64 -5.06 7.20 10.63
C SER A 64 -3.80 6.36 10.88
N ILE A 65 -3.58 5.35 10.04
CA ILE A 65 -2.39 4.50 10.05
C ILE A 65 -1.82 4.39 8.63
N LEU A 66 -0.53 4.61 8.47
CA LEU A 66 0.21 4.28 7.26
C LEU A 66 0.74 2.84 7.33
N LEU A 67 0.25 1.98 6.44
CA LEU A 67 0.68 0.60 6.28
C LEU A 67 1.68 0.49 5.13
N LEU A 68 2.87 -0.06 5.43
CA LEU A 68 3.99 -0.15 4.50
C LEU A 68 4.43 -1.60 4.32
N GLY A 69 4.35 -2.09 3.08
CA GLY A 69 4.99 -3.33 2.67
C GLY A 69 6.41 -3.03 2.18
N VAL A 70 7.44 -3.45 2.91
CA VAL A 70 8.84 -3.12 2.61
C VAL A 70 9.56 -4.28 1.94
N ASP A 71 10.21 -4.04 0.80
CA ASP A 71 11.18 -4.98 0.23
C ASP A 71 12.56 -4.68 0.83
N SER A 72 12.75 -5.09 2.09
CA SER A 72 14.02 -4.97 2.80
C SER A 72 14.93 -6.20 2.59
N GLY A 73 14.79 -6.91 1.47
CA GLY A 73 15.74 -7.97 1.11
C GLY A 73 15.44 -9.36 1.67
N GLY A 74 14.17 -9.65 1.95
CA GLY A 74 13.69 -10.99 2.30
C GLY A 74 13.78 -11.95 1.11
N LEU A 75 14.96 -12.59 0.99
CA LEU A 75 15.36 -13.83 0.28
C LEU A 75 16.87 -13.76 -0.05
N GLY A 76 17.71 -13.46 0.96
CA GLY A 76 19.17 -13.56 0.85
C GLY A 76 19.97 -12.26 0.69
N ARG A 77 19.35 -11.09 0.88
CA ARG A 77 20.05 -9.80 0.97
C ARG A 77 20.42 -9.49 2.42
N LYS A 78 21.52 -8.78 2.63
CA LYS A 78 21.98 -8.35 3.97
C LYS A 78 21.67 -6.87 4.16
N GLU A 79 21.54 -6.44 5.42
CA GLU A 79 21.40 -5.02 5.80
C GLU A 79 22.50 -4.09 5.23
N ASP A 80 23.60 -4.65 4.73
CA ASP A 80 24.74 -3.94 4.12
C ASP A 80 24.62 -3.75 2.59
N ASP A 81 23.51 -4.13 1.95
CA ASP A 81 23.33 -3.91 0.51
C ASP A 81 23.14 -2.40 0.23
N GLU A 82 23.95 -1.84 -0.68
CA GLU A 82 24.01 -0.39 -1.00
C GLU A 82 22.73 0.18 -1.64
N ASP A 83 21.72 -0.67 -1.92
CA ASP A 83 20.41 -0.24 -2.41
C ASP A 83 19.45 -0.07 -1.21
N PRO A 84 19.02 1.17 -0.90
CA PRO A 84 18.05 1.40 0.17
C PRO A 84 16.76 0.64 -0.10
N ALA A 85 16.19 0.04 0.96
CA ALA A 85 14.91 -0.65 0.89
C ALA A 85 13.83 0.30 0.33
N ARG A 86 12.90 -0.25 -0.44
CA ARG A 86 11.78 0.50 -1.04
C ARG A 86 10.46 -0.05 -0.54
N THR A 87 9.45 0.81 -0.50
CA THR A 87 8.07 0.38 -0.28
C THR A 87 7.50 -0.19 -1.57
N ASP A 88 7.06 -1.44 -1.51
CA ASP A 88 6.38 -2.12 -2.61
C ASP A 88 4.86 -1.94 -2.54
N SER A 89 4.36 -1.60 -1.36
CA SER A 89 2.95 -1.35 -1.07
C SER A 89 2.85 -0.22 -0.05
N MET A 90 1.97 0.74 -0.30
CA MET A 90 1.63 1.82 0.62
C MET A 90 0.12 1.92 0.71
N MET A 91 -0.41 1.85 1.92
CA MET A 91 -1.85 2.01 2.18
C MET A 91 -2.06 2.93 3.36
N VAL A 92 -3.01 3.84 3.27
CA VAL A 92 -3.46 4.65 4.41
C VAL A 92 -4.81 4.11 4.85
N VAL A 93 -4.94 3.87 6.15
CA VAL A 93 -6.19 3.44 6.78
C VAL A 93 -6.66 4.54 7.70
N THR A 94 -7.87 5.04 7.49
CA THR A 94 -8.59 5.90 8.43
C THR A 94 -9.62 5.06 9.17
N VAL A 95 -9.70 5.22 10.49
CA VAL A 95 -10.60 4.43 11.35
C VAL A 95 -11.43 5.36 12.21
N ASN A 96 -12.75 5.33 12.03
CA ASN A 96 -13.69 6.11 12.84
C ASN A 96 -14.63 5.20 13.65
N PRO A 97 -14.43 5.07 14.97
CA PRO A 97 -15.23 4.21 15.84
C PRO A 97 -16.62 4.77 16.15
N GLU A 98 -16.86 6.06 15.92
CA GLU A 98 -18.17 6.71 16.15
C GLU A 98 -19.08 6.57 14.93
N LYS A 99 -18.50 6.49 13.73
CA LYS A 99 -19.20 6.20 12.47
C LYS A 99 -19.31 4.71 12.16
N GLU A 100 -18.57 3.87 12.88
CA GLU A 100 -18.46 2.43 12.62
C GLU A 100 -17.98 2.17 11.18
N GLU A 101 -16.98 2.93 10.74
CA GLU A 101 -16.48 2.93 9.37
C GLU A 101 -14.97 3.12 9.34
N SER A 102 -14.32 2.45 8.39
CA SER A 102 -12.91 2.66 8.04
C SER A 102 -12.77 2.78 6.53
N THR A 103 -11.78 3.54 6.07
CA THR A 103 -11.39 3.58 4.67
C THR A 103 -9.95 3.14 4.52
N ILE A 104 -9.68 2.26 3.55
CA ILE A 104 -8.33 1.89 3.15
C ILE A 104 -8.04 2.42 1.74
N VAL A 105 -7.07 3.30 1.64
CA VAL A 105 -6.61 3.89 0.40
C VAL A 105 -5.28 3.26 0.00
N SER A 106 -5.21 2.62 -1.18
CA SER A 106 -3.91 2.25 -1.75
C SER A 106 -3.30 3.45 -2.46
N LEU A 107 -2.02 3.70 -2.18
CA LEU A 107 -1.23 4.75 -2.82
C LEU A 107 -0.28 4.11 -3.83
N GLU A 108 -0.40 4.49 -5.10
CA GLU A 108 0.46 3.97 -6.14
C GLU A 108 1.91 4.44 -5.96
N ARG A 109 2.86 3.50 -6.08
CA ARG A 109 4.29 3.73 -5.84
C ARG A 109 4.91 4.83 -6.71
N ASP A 110 4.37 5.00 -7.92
CA ASP A 110 4.92 5.85 -8.98
C ASP A 110 4.31 7.26 -8.97
N ILE A 111 3.41 7.56 -8.02
CA ILE A 111 2.86 8.90 -7.82
C ILE A 111 4.00 9.90 -7.68
N MET A 112 3.97 10.98 -8.47
CA MET A 112 4.87 12.10 -8.28
C MET A 112 4.52 12.80 -6.97
N ALA A 113 5.50 12.93 -6.09
CA ALA A 113 5.34 13.55 -4.78
C ALA A 113 6.45 14.55 -4.50
N ASP A 114 6.11 15.63 -3.82
CA ASP A 114 7.07 16.58 -3.27
C ASP A 114 7.74 15.94 -2.05
N MET A 115 9.05 15.70 -2.14
CA MET A 115 9.78 14.97 -1.12
C MET A 115 10.11 15.85 0.07
N LEU A 116 10.22 17.17 -0.08
CA LEU A 116 10.73 18.05 1.00
C LEU A 116 9.75 19.15 1.40
N ASP A 117 8.53 19.14 0.86
CA ASP A 117 7.55 20.23 1.00
C ASP A 117 8.18 21.59 0.62
N ASP A 118 9.08 21.55 -0.38
CA ASP A 118 9.86 22.70 -0.85
C ASP A 118 9.49 23.14 -2.26
N GLY A 119 8.57 22.41 -2.89
CA GLY A 119 8.06 22.70 -4.20
C GLY A 119 9.02 22.48 -5.37
N GLN A 120 10.13 21.81 -5.12
CA GLN A 120 11.25 21.70 -6.05
C GLN A 120 11.79 20.28 -6.12
N THR A 121 11.72 19.54 -5.02
CA THR A 121 12.33 18.21 -4.88
C THR A 121 11.27 17.13 -5.12
N PHE A 122 10.92 16.89 -6.38
CA PHE A 122 9.95 15.86 -6.76
C PHE A 122 10.61 14.53 -7.07
N ASP A 123 10.03 13.44 -6.57
CA ASP A 123 10.34 12.09 -7.02
C ASP A 123 9.10 11.17 -6.88
N LYS A 124 9.27 9.88 -7.14
CA LYS A 124 8.24 8.87 -6.90
C LYS A 124 7.97 8.72 -5.41
N LEU A 125 6.71 8.57 -5.03
CA LEU A 125 6.27 8.40 -3.66
C LEU A 125 7.03 7.28 -2.92
N ASN A 126 7.34 6.16 -3.59
CA ASN A 126 8.07 5.05 -2.97
C ASN A 126 9.54 5.35 -2.64
N HIS A 127 10.12 6.42 -3.19
CA HIS A 127 11.49 6.84 -2.89
C HIS A 127 11.59 7.55 -1.54
N ALA A 128 10.49 8.09 -0.99
CA ALA A 128 10.47 8.68 0.35
C ALA A 128 11.04 7.71 1.42
N TYR A 129 10.65 6.44 1.35
CA TYR A 129 11.18 5.40 2.24
C TYR A 129 12.67 5.12 2.00
N ALA A 130 13.11 5.15 0.75
CA ALA A 130 14.50 4.93 0.40
C ALA A 130 15.42 6.07 0.89
N TYR A 131 14.88 7.29 0.99
CA TYR A 131 15.62 8.47 1.42
C TYR A 131 15.76 8.57 2.93
N ASP A 132 14.67 8.44 3.69
CA ASP A 132 14.71 8.58 5.16
C ASP A 132 13.64 7.72 5.86
N GLY A 133 13.38 6.54 5.29
CA GLY A 133 12.55 5.51 5.90
C GLY A 133 11.12 5.98 6.17
N VAL A 134 10.58 5.52 7.31
CA VAL A 134 9.20 5.75 7.68
C VAL A 134 8.92 7.24 7.92
N SER A 135 9.84 7.98 8.56
CA SER A 135 9.61 9.38 8.96
C SER A 135 9.25 10.24 7.75
N LEU A 136 10.11 10.22 6.73
CA LEU A 136 9.87 10.98 5.51
C LEU A 136 8.68 10.45 4.71
N THR A 137 8.45 9.13 4.70
CA THR A 137 7.27 8.57 4.04
C THR A 137 5.98 9.09 4.67
N MET A 138 5.91 9.19 6.00
CA MET A 138 4.76 9.78 6.70
C MET A 138 4.60 11.26 6.33
N ASP A 139 5.67 12.04 6.31
CA ASP A 139 5.62 13.47 5.96
C ASP A 139 5.08 13.70 4.54
N VAL A 140 5.61 12.97 3.56
CA VAL A 140 5.19 13.08 2.15
C VAL A 140 3.74 12.63 1.97
N VAL A 141 3.31 11.56 2.65
CA VAL A 141 1.92 11.08 2.57
C VAL A 141 0.96 12.05 3.27
N GLU A 142 1.35 12.61 4.42
CA GLU A 142 0.56 13.65 5.10
C GLU A 142 0.36 14.89 4.22
N GLN A 143 1.42 15.32 3.54
CA GLN A 143 1.36 16.45 2.63
C GLN A 143 0.44 16.14 1.43
N LEU A 144 0.61 14.97 0.81
CA LEU A 144 -0.16 14.55 -0.35
C LEU A 144 -1.66 14.43 -0.05
N LEU A 145 -2.02 13.80 1.07
CA LEU A 145 -3.42 13.53 1.43
C LEU A 145 -4.06 14.61 2.31
N ASP A 146 -3.29 15.61 2.73
CA ASP A 146 -3.71 16.70 3.60
C ASP A 146 -4.49 16.23 4.85
N ILE A 147 -3.99 15.17 5.48
CA ILE A 147 -4.50 14.60 6.74
C ILE A 147 -3.32 14.28 7.65
N PRO A 148 -3.51 14.21 8.98
CA PRO A 148 -2.52 13.60 9.84
C PRO A 148 -2.38 12.11 9.51
N ILE A 149 -1.17 11.58 9.59
CA ILE A 149 -0.82 10.17 9.68
C ILE A 149 -0.39 9.94 11.13
N ASP A 150 -1.33 9.44 11.93
CA ASP A 150 -1.16 9.35 13.38
C ASP A 150 -0.23 8.21 13.80
N HIS A 151 -0.28 7.09 13.07
CA HIS A 151 0.50 5.90 13.33
C HIS A 151 1.06 5.27 12.06
N TYR A 152 1.98 4.33 12.21
CA TYR A 152 2.44 3.51 11.09
C TYR A 152 2.61 2.04 11.48
N ALA A 153 2.60 1.17 10.46
CA ALA A 153 3.06 -0.19 10.58
C ALA A 153 3.81 -0.62 9.31
N THR A 154 4.99 -1.21 9.48
CA THR A 154 5.76 -1.84 8.40
C THR A 154 5.69 -3.36 8.52
N ILE A 155 5.72 -4.05 7.39
CA ILE A 155 5.93 -5.49 7.33
C ILE A 155 6.77 -5.84 6.09
N ASN A 156 7.76 -6.71 6.25
CA ASN A 156 8.55 -7.19 5.12
C ASN A 156 7.89 -8.43 4.47
N LEU A 157 8.42 -8.86 3.31
CA LEU A 157 7.88 -10.01 2.56
C LEU A 157 7.86 -11.33 3.36
N GLN A 158 8.89 -11.56 4.18
CA GLN A 158 8.99 -12.74 5.03
C GLN A 158 7.94 -12.69 6.15
N GLY A 159 7.80 -11.54 6.82
CA GLY A 159 6.80 -11.31 7.85
C GLY A 159 5.38 -11.52 7.33
N MET A 160 5.08 -11.08 6.10
CA MET A 160 3.77 -11.34 5.48
C MET A 160 3.51 -12.84 5.29
N THR A 161 4.51 -13.58 4.80
CA THR A 161 4.43 -15.04 4.63
C THR A 161 4.17 -15.73 5.97
N ASP A 162 4.99 -15.41 6.98
CA ASP A 162 4.92 -16.03 8.31
C ASP A 162 3.62 -15.67 9.03
N LEU A 163 3.13 -14.44 8.87
CA LEU A 163 1.85 -13.99 9.44
C LEU A 163 0.68 -14.80 8.88
N ILE A 164 0.60 -14.95 7.55
CA ILE A 164 -0.45 -15.73 6.90
C ILE A 164 -0.38 -17.20 7.36
N ASP A 165 0.81 -17.78 7.45
CA ASP A 165 0.99 -19.16 7.92
C ASP A 165 0.63 -19.34 9.40
N ALA A 166 1.00 -18.40 10.27
CA ALA A 166 0.67 -18.42 11.70
C ALA A 166 -0.84 -18.34 11.95
N MET A 167 -1.58 -17.66 11.07
CA MET A 167 -3.05 -17.64 11.07
C MET A 167 -3.63 -18.92 10.45
N GLY A 168 -2.79 -19.79 9.91
CA GLY A 168 -3.19 -21.02 9.22
C GLY A 168 -3.81 -20.74 7.87
N GLY A 169 -3.36 -19.71 7.14
CA GLY A 169 -3.75 -19.33 5.78
C GLY A 169 -4.92 -18.34 5.68
N ILE A 170 -5.14 -17.76 4.50
CA ILE A 170 -6.25 -16.86 4.18
C ILE A 170 -7.15 -17.44 3.09
N GLU A 171 -8.45 -17.16 3.12
CA GLU A 171 -9.38 -17.58 2.06
C GLU A 171 -9.63 -16.41 1.10
N VAL A 172 -9.35 -16.62 -0.20
CA VAL A 172 -9.56 -15.63 -1.26
C VAL A 172 -10.37 -16.24 -2.39
N ASP A 173 -10.99 -15.39 -3.21
CA ASP A 173 -11.67 -15.78 -4.44
C ASP A 173 -10.90 -15.25 -5.66
N ASN A 174 -9.82 -15.95 -6.00
CA ASN A 174 -8.90 -15.56 -7.05
C ASN A 174 -9.60 -15.60 -8.43
N LYS A 175 -9.43 -14.55 -9.23
CA LYS A 175 -10.08 -14.43 -10.56
C LYS A 175 -9.18 -14.87 -11.71
N ILE A 176 -7.90 -15.11 -11.45
CA ILE A 176 -6.89 -15.32 -12.48
C ILE A 176 -6.03 -16.52 -12.11
N ASP A 177 -5.91 -17.51 -12.99
CA ASP A 177 -4.94 -18.59 -12.84
C ASP A 177 -3.56 -18.07 -13.27
N PHE A 178 -2.56 -18.15 -12.38
CA PHE A 178 -1.21 -17.71 -12.70
C PHE A 178 -0.12 -18.51 -11.98
N THR A 179 1.13 -18.29 -12.40
CA THR A 179 2.32 -18.78 -11.69
C THR A 179 3.33 -17.64 -11.57
N LEU A 180 3.67 -17.26 -10.33
CA LEU A 180 4.68 -16.25 -10.04
C LEU A 180 5.87 -16.90 -9.34
N GLU A 181 7.07 -16.76 -9.89
CA GLU A 181 8.32 -17.26 -9.28
C GLU A 181 8.29 -18.76 -8.89
N GLY A 182 7.50 -19.58 -9.61
CA GLY A 182 7.33 -21.02 -9.34
C GLY A 182 6.16 -21.36 -8.41
N VAL A 183 5.49 -20.35 -7.86
CA VAL A 183 4.29 -20.50 -7.01
C VAL A 183 3.06 -20.39 -7.88
N HIS A 184 2.31 -21.49 -7.99
CA HIS A 184 1.05 -21.53 -8.74
C HIS A 184 -0.14 -21.20 -7.84
N VAL A 185 -0.94 -20.22 -8.26
CA VAL A 185 -2.18 -19.82 -7.59
C VAL A 185 -3.34 -20.04 -8.58
N PRO A 186 -4.19 -21.06 -8.36
CA PRO A 186 -5.31 -21.36 -9.26
C PRO A 186 -6.45 -20.35 -9.11
N ASP A 187 -7.30 -20.25 -10.13
CA ASP A 187 -8.54 -19.46 -10.09
C ASP A 187 -9.62 -20.13 -9.21
N GLY A 188 -10.53 -19.31 -8.69
CA GLY A 188 -11.61 -19.69 -7.80
C GLY A 188 -11.30 -19.51 -6.31
N LYS A 189 -12.15 -20.13 -5.47
CA LYS A 189 -12.06 -20.01 -4.02
C LYS A 189 -11.05 -20.97 -3.43
N HIS A 190 -9.97 -20.42 -2.90
CA HIS A 190 -8.88 -21.20 -2.34
C HIS A 190 -8.43 -20.64 -1.00
N LYS A 191 -7.95 -21.57 -0.16
CA LYS A 191 -7.20 -21.24 1.03
C LYS A 191 -5.72 -21.17 0.68
N LEU A 192 -5.12 -20.00 0.83
CA LEU A 192 -3.73 -19.72 0.53
C LEU A 192 -2.90 -19.79 1.83
N ASP A 193 -1.77 -20.49 1.75
CA ASP A 193 -0.68 -20.41 2.73
C ASP A 193 0.15 -19.14 2.50
N GLY A 194 1.19 -18.91 3.30
CA GLY A 194 2.01 -17.71 3.23
C GLY A 194 2.64 -17.50 1.86
N GLU A 195 3.22 -18.55 1.28
CA GLU A 195 3.88 -18.49 -0.03
C GLU A 195 2.90 -18.11 -1.14
N LYS A 196 1.72 -18.76 -1.19
CA LYS A 196 0.69 -18.41 -2.17
C LYS A 196 0.02 -17.07 -1.90
N GLY A 197 -0.16 -16.71 -0.63
CA GLY A 197 -0.73 -15.43 -0.22
C GLY A 197 0.17 -14.26 -0.66
N LEU A 198 1.48 -14.41 -0.47
CA LEU A 198 2.46 -13.43 -0.95
C LEU A 198 2.49 -13.36 -2.49
N ALA A 199 2.46 -14.51 -3.18
CA ALA A 199 2.38 -14.55 -4.64
C ALA A 199 1.10 -13.88 -5.16
N TYR A 200 -0.02 -14.12 -4.49
CA TYR A 200 -1.31 -13.48 -4.74
C TYR A 200 -1.26 -11.97 -4.56
N ALA A 201 -0.58 -11.45 -3.55
CA ALA A 201 -0.41 -10.02 -3.34
C ALA A 201 0.56 -9.36 -4.34
N ARG A 202 1.55 -10.10 -4.88
CA ARG A 202 2.62 -9.54 -5.73
C ARG A 202 2.36 -9.64 -7.23
N MET A 203 1.50 -10.56 -7.69
CA MET A 203 1.26 -10.77 -9.12
C MET A 203 0.79 -9.46 -9.78
N ARG A 204 1.31 -9.14 -10.97
CA ARG A 204 0.96 -7.95 -11.76
C ARG A 204 0.85 -8.26 -13.25
N LYS A 205 1.82 -9.01 -13.79
CA LYS A 205 2.00 -9.18 -15.24
C LYS A 205 0.87 -9.95 -15.92
N ASP A 206 0.28 -10.91 -15.20
CA ASP A 206 -0.82 -11.74 -15.71
C ASP A 206 -2.19 -11.11 -15.39
N ASP A 207 -2.22 -9.98 -14.69
CA ASP A 207 -3.45 -9.24 -14.38
C ASP A 207 -3.78 -8.27 -15.53
N PRO A 208 -4.94 -8.39 -16.17
CA PRO A 208 -5.36 -7.43 -17.20
C PRO A 208 -5.55 -6.01 -16.63
N GLU A 209 -5.79 -5.87 -15.32
CA GLU A 209 -5.87 -4.59 -14.62
C GLU A 209 -4.48 -4.12 -14.11
N GLY A 210 -3.42 -4.91 -14.35
CA GLY A 210 -2.05 -4.56 -14.02
C GLY A 210 -1.83 -4.22 -12.54
N ASP A 211 -1.37 -2.99 -12.27
CA ASP A 211 -1.09 -2.52 -10.92
C ASP A 211 -2.36 -2.32 -10.09
N ILE A 212 -3.46 -1.91 -10.73
CA ILE A 212 -4.78 -1.72 -10.11
C ILE A 212 -5.26 -3.05 -9.52
N GLY A 213 -5.20 -4.11 -10.33
CA GLY A 213 -5.56 -5.46 -9.90
C GLY A 213 -4.67 -5.97 -8.76
N ARG A 214 -3.37 -5.65 -8.80
CA ARG A 214 -2.42 -5.96 -7.70
C ARG A 214 -2.80 -5.25 -6.40
N GLN A 215 -3.03 -3.94 -6.45
CA GLN A 215 -3.38 -3.14 -5.26
C GLN A 215 -4.70 -3.62 -4.64
N ARG A 216 -5.70 -3.97 -5.46
CA ARG A 216 -6.95 -4.59 -4.98
C ARG A 216 -6.69 -5.91 -4.25
N ARG A 217 -5.82 -6.78 -4.77
CA ARG A 217 -5.44 -8.03 -4.09
C ARG A 217 -4.68 -7.79 -2.79
N GLN A 218 -3.82 -6.76 -2.73
CA GLN A 218 -3.14 -6.35 -1.50
C GLN A 218 -4.14 -5.90 -0.43
N ARG A 219 -5.12 -5.06 -0.78
CA ARG A 219 -6.21 -4.68 0.14
C ARG A 219 -7.00 -5.90 0.59
N GLU A 220 -7.37 -6.81 -0.31
CA GLU A 220 -8.08 -8.05 0.04
C GLU A 220 -7.28 -8.87 1.07
N VAL A 221 -5.98 -9.06 0.86
CA VAL A 221 -5.10 -9.77 1.81
C VAL A 221 -5.11 -9.10 3.18
N VAL A 222 -4.96 -7.77 3.25
CA VAL A 222 -4.99 -7.01 4.50
C VAL A 222 -6.34 -7.16 5.21
N THR A 223 -7.46 -6.98 4.49
CA THR A 223 -8.80 -7.17 5.07
C THR A 223 -8.99 -8.58 5.60
N LYS A 224 -8.55 -9.62 4.86
CA LYS A 224 -8.63 -11.02 5.33
C LYS A 224 -7.77 -11.28 6.56
N ILE A 225 -6.62 -10.62 6.67
CA ILE A 225 -5.77 -10.69 7.85
C ILE A 225 -6.50 -10.07 9.05
N VAL A 226 -7.04 -8.85 8.91
CA VAL A 226 -7.78 -8.17 9.97
C VAL A 226 -8.99 -9.00 10.43
N ASP A 227 -9.83 -9.47 9.49
CA ASP A 227 -11.00 -10.33 9.76
C ASP A 227 -10.63 -11.54 10.64
N LYS A 228 -9.49 -12.15 10.31
CA LYS A 228 -9.07 -13.38 10.94
C LYS A 228 -8.33 -13.14 12.26
N LEU A 229 -7.60 -12.03 12.40
CA LEU A 229 -7.01 -11.62 13.68
C LEU A 229 -8.09 -11.41 14.76
N VAL A 230 -9.24 -10.84 14.40
CA VAL A 230 -10.35 -10.64 15.34
C VAL A 230 -11.14 -11.94 15.63
N SER A 231 -10.91 -13.01 14.88
CA SER A 231 -11.58 -14.29 15.09
C SER A 231 -11.03 -15.06 16.31
N ILE A 232 -11.87 -15.95 16.88
CA ILE A 232 -11.54 -16.79 18.05
C ILE A 232 -10.33 -17.71 17.80
N ASP A 233 -10.03 -18.05 16.55
CA ASP A 233 -8.95 -18.96 16.18
C ASP A 233 -7.56 -18.38 16.50
N SER A 234 -7.41 -17.05 16.49
CA SER A 234 -6.16 -16.34 16.79
C SER A 234 -5.67 -16.55 18.22
N VAL A 235 -6.58 -16.77 19.18
CA VAL A 235 -6.24 -17.00 20.60
C VAL A 235 -5.42 -18.29 20.79
N SER A 236 -5.60 -19.27 19.90
CA SER A 236 -4.89 -20.55 19.98
C SER A 236 -3.46 -20.51 19.42
N ASN A 237 -3.20 -19.62 18.45
CA ASN A 237 -1.91 -19.48 17.75
C ASN A 237 -1.15 -18.19 18.09
N TYR A 238 -1.55 -17.49 19.15
CA TYR A 238 -1.04 -16.15 19.47
C TYR A 238 0.50 -16.07 19.53
N ARG A 239 1.19 -17.09 20.06
CA ARG A 239 2.68 -17.11 20.10
C ARG A 239 3.30 -17.11 18.70
N SER A 240 2.74 -17.89 17.78
CA SER A 240 3.22 -17.95 16.40
C SER A 240 2.95 -16.63 15.67
N LEU A 241 1.81 -15.99 15.95
CA LEU A 241 1.48 -14.66 15.40
C LEU A 241 2.45 -13.60 15.90
N LEU A 242 2.69 -13.55 17.22
CA LEU A 242 3.62 -12.60 17.82
C LEU A 242 5.03 -12.79 17.26
N ASN A 243 5.54 -14.02 17.19
CA ASN A 243 6.87 -14.28 16.64
C ASN A 243 6.99 -13.88 15.17
N ALA A 244 5.96 -14.14 14.35
CA ALA A 244 5.96 -13.80 12.92
C ALA A 244 6.05 -12.28 12.69
N VAL A 245 5.34 -11.52 13.52
CA VAL A 245 5.33 -10.05 13.48
C VAL A 245 6.61 -9.48 14.09
N GLU A 246 7.07 -10.03 15.21
CA GLU A 246 8.20 -9.51 16.01
C GLU A 246 9.50 -9.39 15.22
N GLU A 247 9.81 -10.36 14.37
CA GLU A 247 11.08 -10.38 13.62
C GLU A 247 11.06 -9.52 12.35
N ASN A 248 9.87 -9.14 11.86
CA ASN A 248 9.69 -8.66 10.48
C ASN A 248 8.79 -7.42 10.34
N SER A 249 8.38 -6.82 11.46
CA SER A 249 7.47 -5.68 11.49
C SER A 249 7.96 -4.61 12.45
N LYS A 250 7.53 -3.37 12.21
CA LYS A 250 7.77 -2.21 13.09
C LYS A 250 6.54 -1.34 13.15
N THR A 251 6.29 -0.70 14.28
CA THR A 251 5.16 0.21 14.48
C THR A 251 5.43 1.16 15.64
N ASP A 252 4.78 2.30 15.70
CA ASP A 252 4.75 3.17 16.88
C ASP A 252 3.61 2.85 17.84
N LEU A 253 2.66 1.98 17.46
CA LEU A 253 1.57 1.55 18.33
C LEU A 253 2.10 0.76 19.54
N SER A 254 1.65 1.15 20.73
CA SER A 254 1.92 0.40 21.96
C SER A 254 0.99 -0.80 22.10
N TRP A 255 1.32 -1.71 23.01
CA TRP A 255 0.44 -2.84 23.33
C TRP A 255 -0.93 -2.40 23.86
N ASN A 256 -0.98 -1.28 24.58
CA ASN A 256 -2.26 -0.75 25.07
C ASN A 256 -3.08 -0.18 23.91
N ASP A 257 -2.47 0.52 22.96
CA ASP A 257 -3.18 1.04 21.78
C ASP A 257 -3.78 -0.11 20.97
N MET A 258 -3.04 -1.20 20.75
CA MET A 258 -3.57 -2.36 20.04
C MET A 258 -4.73 -3.04 20.79
N LEU A 259 -4.68 -3.11 22.13
CA LEU A 259 -5.79 -3.60 22.93
C LEU A 259 -7.01 -2.68 22.86
N ASP A 260 -6.79 -1.36 22.90
CA ASP A 260 -7.86 -0.37 22.79
C ASP A 260 -8.49 -0.40 21.40
N ILE A 261 -7.71 -0.55 20.33
CA ILE A 261 -8.20 -0.78 18.96
C ILE A 261 -9.06 -2.05 18.91
N ALA A 262 -8.53 -3.18 19.37
CA ALA A 262 -9.21 -4.47 19.32
C ALA A 262 -10.53 -4.49 20.13
N SER A 263 -10.61 -3.71 21.20
CA SER A 263 -11.79 -3.70 22.09
C SER A 263 -12.80 -2.59 21.78
N ASN A 264 -12.34 -1.42 21.33
CA ASN A 264 -13.17 -0.21 21.22
C ASN A 264 -13.45 0.24 19.78
N TYR A 265 -12.71 -0.29 18.80
CA TYR A 265 -12.81 0.05 17.38
C TYR A 265 -13.33 -1.10 16.52
N TYR A 266 -13.59 -2.27 17.11
CA TYR A 266 -14.11 -3.44 16.37
C TYR A 266 -15.25 -3.13 15.38
N PRO A 267 -16.29 -2.34 15.74
CA PRO A 267 -17.37 -2.02 14.79
C PRO A 267 -16.90 -1.28 13.53
N ALA A 268 -15.83 -0.48 13.63
CA ALA A 268 -15.29 0.26 12.48
C ALA A 268 -14.66 -0.65 11.42
N PHE A 269 -14.32 -1.89 11.77
CA PHE A 269 -13.76 -2.87 10.83
C PHE A 269 -14.84 -3.72 10.14
N ASP A 270 -16.11 -3.61 10.53
CA ASP A 270 -17.21 -4.31 9.85
C ASP A 270 -17.60 -3.62 8.52
N ASN A 271 -17.34 -2.31 8.40
CA ASN A 271 -17.56 -1.51 7.19
C ASN A 271 -16.26 -0.86 6.74
N VAL A 272 -15.57 -1.50 5.78
CA VAL A 272 -14.31 -1.00 5.22
C VAL A 272 -14.52 -0.58 3.77
N GLU A 273 -14.53 0.73 3.53
CA GLU A 273 -14.47 1.29 2.17
C GLU A 273 -13.06 1.14 1.62
N GLN A 274 -12.94 0.88 0.31
CA GLN A 274 -11.66 0.63 -0.33
C GLN A 274 -11.48 1.59 -1.50
N GLU A 275 -10.48 2.46 -1.39
CA GLU A 275 -10.17 3.47 -2.39
C GLU A 275 -8.79 3.22 -2.99
N GLN A 276 -8.60 3.70 -4.23
CA GLN A 276 -7.32 3.66 -4.90
C GLN A 276 -6.98 5.04 -5.42
N LEU A 277 -5.87 5.60 -4.94
CA LEU A 277 -5.33 6.83 -5.49
C LEU A 277 -4.41 6.49 -6.65
N GLN A 278 -4.84 6.84 -7.86
CA GLN A 278 -4.11 6.62 -9.10
C GLN A 278 -4.08 7.90 -9.92
N GLY A 279 -3.06 8.03 -10.77
CA GLY A 279 -2.90 9.17 -11.65
C GLY A 279 -2.94 8.78 -13.13
N GLN A 280 -2.58 9.74 -13.97
CA GLN A 280 -2.24 9.49 -15.37
C GLN A 280 -0.74 9.24 -15.52
N ASN A 281 -0.41 8.24 -16.33
CA ASN A 281 0.99 7.89 -16.63
C ASN A 281 1.66 9.01 -17.44
N GLN A 282 2.78 9.51 -16.94
CA GLN A 282 3.56 10.54 -17.61
C GLN A 282 5.06 10.18 -17.63
N MET A 283 5.67 10.29 -18.80
CA MET A 283 7.12 10.14 -18.96
C MET A 283 7.81 11.50 -18.81
N ILE A 284 8.66 11.64 -17.80
CA ILE A 284 9.46 12.85 -17.52
C ILE A 284 10.92 12.45 -17.48
N ASN A 285 11.74 13.02 -18.37
CA ASN A 285 13.18 12.73 -18.48
C ASN A 285 13.52 11.22 -18.57
N GLY A 286 12.64 10.43 -19.21
CA GLY A 286 12.82 8.99 -19.37
C GLY A 286 12.39 8.13 -18.18
N VAL A 287 11.84 8.75 -17.12
CA VAL A 287 11.26 8.07 -15.96
C VAL A 287 9.74 8.19 -16.01
N SER A 288 9.04 7.07 -15.75
CA SER A 288 7.57 7.02 -15.72
C SER A 288 7.06 7.41 -14.33
N TYR A 289 6.16 8.38 -14.28
CA TYR A 289 5.46 8.84 -13.07
C TYR A 289 3.95 8.69 -13.24
N GLN A 290 3.22 8.75 -12.13
CA GLN A 290 1.78 8.94 -12.07
C GLN A 290 1.50 10.36 -11.57
N ILE A 291 0.79 11.15 -12.38
CA ILE A 291 0.41 12.53 -12.06
C ILE A 291 -1.06 12.52 -11.63
N LEU A 292 -1.39 13.09 -10.47
CA LEU A 292 -2.74 13.03 -9.91
C LEU A 292 -3.65 14.13 -10.45
N GLY A 293 -4.94 13.82 -10.59
CA GLY A 293 -5.99 14.80 -10.92
C GLY A 293 -6.33 15.64 -9.68
N MET A 294 -6.52 16.95 -9.87
CA MET A 294 -6.74 17.87 -8.75
C MET A 294 -8.07 17.65 -8.03
N ASN A 295 -9.16 17.45 -8.77
CA ASN A 295 -10.49 17.26 -8.20
C ASN A 295 -10.60 15.87 -7.58
N GLU A 296 -10.08 14.83 -8.24
CA GLU A 296 -10.03 13.47 -7.68
C GLU A 296 -9.24 13.43 -6.36
N LEU A 297 -8.08 14.09 -6.31
CA LEU A 297 -7.30 14.19 -5.07
C LEU A 297 -8.06 14.97 -4.00
N LEU A 298 -8.64 16.13 -4.33
CA LEU A 298 -9.40 16.94 -3.38
C LEU A 298 -10.61 16.19 -2.79
N ASP A 299 -11.33 15.42 -3.61
CA ASP A 299 -12.46 14.61 -3.17
C ASP A 299 -12.02 13.52 -2.18
N LEU A 300 -10.91 12.84 -2.48
CA LEU A 300 -10.31 11.86 -1.58
C LEU A 300 -9.82 12.51 -0.28
N GLN A 301 -9.08 13.63 -0.36
CA GLN A 301 -8.63 14.38 0.83
C GLN A 301 -9.84 14.74 1.71
N ASN A 302 -10.92 15.24 1.11
CA ASN A 302 -12.13 15.62 1.83
C ASN A 302 -12.89 14.42 2.40
N GLN A 303 -12.85 13.24 1.76
CA GLN A 303 -13.39 12.00 2.32
C GLN A 303 -12.62 11.61 3.59
N LEU A 304 -11.30 11.52 3.50
CA LEU A 304 -10.45 11.16 4.63
C LEU A 304 -10.54 12.17 5.78
N LYS A 305 -10.57 13.48 5.48
CA LYS A 305 -10.82 14.54 6.47
C LYS A 305 -12.16 14.37 7.16
N ARG A 306 -13.23 14.07 6.42
CA ARG A 306 -14.55 13.81 7.01
C ARG A 306 -14.50 12.62 7.96
N GLU A 307 -13.83 11.54 7.61
CA GLU A 307 -13.66 10.37 8.47
C GLU A 307 -12.87 10.69 9.73
N LEU A 308 -11.82 11.50 9.63
CA LEU A 308 -11.02 11.94 10.78
C LEU A 308 -11.64 13.11 11.56
N GLU A 309 -12.85 13.55 11.19
CA GLU A 309 -13.57 14.68 11.79
C GLU A 309 -12.82 16.02 11.69
N LEU A 310 -12.08 16.18 10.59
CA LEU A 310 -11.32 17.38 10.27
C LEU A 310 -12.10 18.31 9.32
N PRO A 311 -11.79 19.62 9.32
CA PRO A 311 -12.32 20.56 8.33
C PRO A 311 -11.96 20.14 6.91
N THR A 312 -12.90 20.28 5.98
CA THR A 312 -12.71 20.04 4.53
C THR A 312 -12.28 21.32 3.82
N SER A 313 -11.72 21.17 2.63
CA SER A 313 -11.25 22.26 1.78
C SER A 313 -12.16 22.41 0.55
N GLU A 314 -12.40 23.65 0.13
CA GLU A 314 -13.16 23.94 -1.10
C GLU A 314 -12.30 23.82 -2.37
N GLU A 315 -10.99 23.99 -2.24
CA GLU A 315 -9.99 23.91 -3.30
C GLU A 315 -8.76 23.16 -2.77
N LEU A 316 -7.99 22.55 -3.67
CA LEU A 316 -6.73 21.90 -3.32
C LEU A 316 -5.71 22.96 -2.89
N GLU A 317 -5.12 22.81 -1.71
CA GLU A 317 -4.05 23.70 -1.26
C GLU A 317 -2.77 23.41 -2.05
N ILE A 318 -2.37 24.36 -2.90
CA ILE A 318 -1.12 24.31 -3.67
C ILE A 318 -0.23 25.44 -3.19
N ASP A 319 1.05 25.17 -2.90
CA ASP A 319 1.99 26.25 -2.60
C ASP A 319 2.03 27.21 -3.81
N PRO A 320 1.79 28.52 -3.62
CA PRO A 320 1.86 29.51 -4.70
C PRO A 320 3.18 29.53 -5.48
N GLN A 321 4.28 29.04 -4.89
CA GLN A 321 5.57 28.86 -5.59
C GLN A 321 5.52 27.71 -6.61
N ASN A 322 4.63 26.75 -6.41
CA ASN A 322 4.48 25.52 -7.20
C ASN A 322 3.45 25.71 -8.32
N GLU A 323 2.49 26.63 -8.17
CA GLU A 323 1.47 26.96 -9.19
C GLU A 323 2.06 27.30 -10.57
N TYR A 324 3.28 27.84 -10.65
CA TYR A 324 3.90 28.32 -11.89
C TYR A 324 4.94 27.35 -12.45
N SER A 325 4.53 26.12 -12.76
CA SER A 325 5.43 25.16 -13.44
C SER A 325 5.59 25.49 -14.92
N GLN A 326 6.81 25.34 -15.45
CA GLN A 326 7.10 25.57 -16.88
C GLN A 326 6.74 24.36 -17.78
N ASN A 327 6.30 23.25 -17.18
CA ASN A 327 6.17 21.96 -17.87
C ASN A 327 4.71 21.54 -18.14
N GLY A 328 3.73 22.42 -17.87
CA GLY A 328 2.31 22.15 -18.14
C GLY A 328 1.54 21.44 -17.01
N PHE A 329 2.20 21.17 -15.88
CA PHE A 329 1.59 20.64 -14.66
C PHE A 329 1.34 21.76 -13.65
N ILE A 330 0.32 21.61 -12.80
CA ILE A 330 0.11 22.47 -11.64
C ILE A 330 0.96 21.91 -10.51
N GLY A 331 1.84 22.72 -9.93
CA GLY A 331 2.73 22.24 -8.87
C GLY A 331 3.89 21.36 -9.32
N ASN A 332 4.08 21.13 -10.63
CA ASN A 332 4.81 19.98 -11.21
C ASN A 332 4.18 18.61 -10.92
N GLN A 333 3.14 18.51 -10.10
CA GLN A 333 2.65 17.26 -9.51
C GLN A 333 1.24 16.87 -9.97
N PHE A 334 0.45 17.84 -10.43
CA PHE A 334 -0.97 17.67 -10.67
C PHE A 334 -1.38 18.11 -12.09
N TYR A 335 -2.48 17.53 -12.58
CA TYR A 335 -3.17 17.99 -13.78
C TYR A 335 -4.60 18.44 -13.44
N ASP A 336 -5.13 19.36 -14.24
CA ASP A 336 -6.52 19.82 -14.12
C ASP A 336 -7.45 18.81 -14.80
N ASP A 337 -8.27 18.15 -13.99
CA ASP A 337 -9.26 17.12 -14.36
C ASP A 337 -10.70 17.68 -14.37
N SER A 338 -10.88 19.00 -14.32
CA SER A 338 -12.22 19.62 -14.30
C SER A 338 -13.05 19.32 -15.56
N ASP A 339 -12.39 19.11 -16.71
CA ASP A 339 -13.02 18.78 -17.98
C ASP A 339 -13.41 17.30 -18.12
N GLU A 340 -12.91 16.39 -17.26
CA GLU A 340 -13.19 14.94 -17.33
C GLU A 340 -14.50 14.53 -16.62
N THR A 341 -15.19 15.46 -15.95
CA THR A 341 -16.49 15.21 -15.32
C THR A 341 -17.66 14.98 -16.31
N ASP A 342 -17.41 14.95 -17.63
CA ASP A 342 -18.43 14.69 -18.67
C ASP A 342 -18.05 13.58 -19.68
N SER A 343 -17.05 12.74 -19.41
CA SER A 343 -16.68 11.64 -20.32
C SER A 343 -16.57 10.28 -19.63
N GLN A 344 -17.70 9.81 -19.10
CA GLN A 344 -18.01 8.38 -19.09
C GLN A 344 -19.04 8.09 -20.20
N GLU A 345 -18.60 8.13 -21.45
CA GLU A 345 -19.30 7.47 -22.57
C GLU A 345 -18.27 6.66 -23.38
N ASP A 346 -18.37 5.35 -23.20
CA ASP A 346 -18.06 4.26 -24.15
C ASP A 346 -16.86 4.43 -25.11
N ASP A 347 -15.78 3.69 -24.81
CA ASP A 347 -14.84 3.20 -25.83
C ASP A 347 -15.57 2.22 -26.79
N GLU A 348 -16.30 2.77 -27.77
CA GLU A 348 -16.69 2.01 -28.96
C GLU A 348 -15.50 1.96 -29.93
N GLN A 349 -14.91 0.77 -30.03
CA GLN A 349 -13.93 0.38 -31.02
C GLN A 349 -14.37 0.75 -32.44
N GLU A 350 -13.64 1.65 -33.10
CA GLU A 350 -13.72 1.87 -34.53
C GLU A 350 -13.33 0.57 -35.27
N SER A 351 -14.34 -0.16 -35.75
CA SER A 351 -14.19 -1.13 -36.82
C SER A 351 -14.56 -0.45 -38.14
N GLU A 352 -13.56 -0.04 -38.92
CA GLU A 352 -13.78 0.37 -40.29
C GLU A 352 -14.23 -0.83 -41.14
N ASN A 353 -15.46 -0.78 -41.65
CA ASN A 353 -15.89 -1.61 -42.78
C ASN A 353 -16.72 -0.74 -43.75
N PRO A 354 -16.17 -0.35 -44.91
CA PRO A 354 -16.89 0.48 -45.87
C PRO A 354 -17.74 -0.38 -46.79
N ASN A 355 -19.07 -0.25 -46.68
CA ASN A 355 -20.00 -0.72 -47.70
C ASN A 355 -21.15 0.30 -47.83
N GLU A 356 -20.96 1.29 -48.70
CA GLU A 356 -22.07 2.01 -49.32
C GLU A 356 -22.39 1.38 -50.67
N ALA A 357 -23.66 1.01 -50.82
CA ALA A 357 -24.24 0.46 -52.03
C ALA A 357 -24.72 1.61 -52.96
N GLU A 358 -24.29 1.57 -54.22
CA GLU A 358 -25.03 2.14 -55.34
C GLU A 358 -25.28 1.03 -56.39
N ASP A 359 -26.48 1.03 -56.99
CA ASP A 359 -27.02 0.07 -57.97
C ASP A 359 -27.72 0.85 -59.09
N PRO A 360 -28.05 0.35 -60.32
CA PRO A 360 -27.49 -0.71 -61.20
C PRO A 360 -27.13 -0.21 -62.62
N ASN A 361 -26.44 -1.07 -63.39
CA ASN A 361 -26.60 -1.44 -64.83
C ASN A 361 -25.29 -1.38 -65.63
N GLU A 362 -24.81 -2.54 -66.09
CA GLU A 362 -24.74 -2.93 -67.51
C GLU A 362 -24.13 -4.33 -67.67
N GLU A 363 -24.33 -4.90 -68.86
CA GLU A 363 -24.38 -6.32 -69.21
C GLU A 363 -23.01 -7.07 -69.32
N ASN A 364 -23.11 -8.41 -69.20
CA ASN A 364 -22.16 -9.53 -69.44
C ASN A 364 -21.42 -9.49 -70.82
N PRO A 365 -20.45 -10.38 -71.23
CA PRO A 365 -19.80 -11.52 -70.54
C PRO A 365 -18.26 -11.72 -70.74
N GLU A 366 -17.75 -12.80 -70.09
CA GLU A 366 -16.62 -13.69 -70.47
C GLU A 366 -15.17 -13.27 -70.16
N THR A 367 -14.48 -13.98 -69.24
CA THR A 367 -13.42 -14.97 -69.57
C THR A 367 -12.92 -15.76 -68.34
N GLN A 368 -12.42 -16.97 -68.61
CA GLN A 368 -12.01 -18.04 -67.69
C GLN A 368 -10.55 -17.91 -67.20
N GLU A 369 -10.21 -18.67 -66.15
CA GLU A 369 -8.96 -19.45 -65.89
C GLU A 369 -8.51 -19.28 -64.41
N GLN A 370 -8.68 -20.28 -63.53
CA GLN A 370 -7.88 -21.50 -63.27
C GLN A 370 -7.27 -21.43 -61.86
N GLU A 371 -7.73 -22.32 -60.95
CA GLU A 371 -6.96 -22.75 -59.78
C GLU A 371 -5.73 -23.56 -60.23
N PRO A 372 -4.68 -23.60 -59.38
CA PRO A 372 -4.13 -24.92 -59.09
C PRO A 372 -3.81 -25.17 -57.61
N GLU A 373 -3.75 -26.47 -57.35
CA GLU A 373 -3.75 -27.21 -56.09
C GLU A 373 -2.43 -27.17 -55.30
N LEU A 374 -2.55 -27.47 -54.00
CA LEU A 374 -1.48 -27.89 -53.09
C LEU A 374 -0.70 -29.12 -53.57
N PRO A 375 0.58 -29.24 -53.17
CA PRO A 375 1.05 -30.56 -52.75
C PRO A 375 1.87 -30.55 -51.45
N THR A 376 1.37 -31.36 -50.51
CA THR A 376 2.08 -32.36 -49.66
C THR A 376 3.48 -32.09 -49.11
N GLU A 377 3.51 -32.14 -47.77
CA GLU A 377 4.62 -32.44 -46.87
C GLU A 377 5.46 -33.68 -47.27
N PRO A 378 6.78 -33.64 -47.01
CA PRO A 378 7.42 -34.82 -46.43
C PRO A 378 8.43 -34.51 -45.30
N GLN A 379 8.27 -35.32 -44.24
CA GLN A 379 9.14 -35.76 -43.14
C GLN A 379 10.63 -35.35 -43.06
N GLU A 380 11.03 -35.08 -41.82
CA GLU A 380 12.40 -34.81 -41.30
C GLU A 380 13.47 -35.82 -41.73
N PRO A 381 14.75 -35.39 -41.70
CA PRO A 381 15.61 -35.96 -40.66
C PRO A 381 16.66 -35.02 -40.03
N ASP A 382 16.91 -35.32 -38.75
CA ASP A 382 18.17 -35.32 -37.98
C ASP A 382 18.91 -34.03 -37.60
N GLU A 383 19.26 -34.01 -36.31
CA GLU A 383 19.99 -32.98 -35.58
C GLU A 383 21.45 -32.87 -36.06
N THR A 384 21.91 -31.65 -36.32
CA THR A 384 23.30 -31.25 -36.07
C THR A 384 23.37 -29.80 -35.62
N GLN A 385 24.01 -29.59 -34.47
CA GLN A 385 24.30 -28.28 -33.88
C GLN A 385 25.28 -27.49 -34.76
N GLU A 386 24.89 -26.30 -35.22
CA GLU A 386 25.81 -25.26 -35.66
C GLU A 386 25.44 -23.93 -34.98
N GLN A 387 26.45 -23.30 -34.38
CA GLN A 387 26.37 -22.03 -33.65
C GLN A 387 26.15 -20.86 -34.62
N GLU A 388 25.15 -20.01 -34.38
CA GLU A 388 25.03 -18.72 -35.05
C GLU A 388 26.03 -17.68 -34.50
N PRO A 389 26.63 -16.82 -35.35
CA PRO A 389 27.54 -15.77 -34.91
C PRO A 389 26.80 -14.58 -34.29
N GLN A 390 27.29 -14.10 -33.14
CA GLN A 390 26.83 -12.88 -32.47
C GLN A 390 27.06 -11.64 -33.34
N ALA A 391 26.03 -10.78 -33.44
CA ALA A 391 26.14 -9.43 -33.99
C ALA A 391 26.95 -8.51 -33.04
N PRO A 392 27.68 -7.50 -33.55
CA PRO A 392 28.49 -6.61 -32.71
C PRO A 392 27.59 -5.71 -31.85
N GLN A 393 27.87 -5.65 -30.55
CA GLN A 393 27.31 -4.66 -29.63
C GLN A 393 27.89 -3.28 -29.93
N GLU A 394 27.05 -2.30 -30.23
CA GLU A 394 27.43 -0.88 -30.19
C GLU A 394 27.52 -0.45 -28.71
N GLU A 395 28.69 0.03 -28.30
CA GLU A 395 28.90 0.65 -26.99
C GLU A 395 28.17 2.00 -26.94
N VAL A 396 27.12 2.08 -26.13
CA VAL A 396 26.48 3.35 -25.75
C VAL A 396 27.34 3.99 -24.64
N PRO A 397 27.74 5.28 -24.73
CA PRO A 397 28.54 5.91 -23.70
C PRO A 397 27.76 6.01 -22.39
N GLN A 398 28.34 5.54 -21.28
CA GLN A 398 27.82 5.79 -19.94
C GLN A 398 28.01 7.27 -19.59
N GLU A 399 26.93 8.04 -19.58
CA GLU A 399 26.91 9.30 -18.82
C GLU A 399 26.77 8.97 -17.33
N ASN A 400 27.78 9.35 -16.57
CA ASN A 400 27.82 9.21 -15.12
C ASN A 400 26.96 10.32 -14.50
N TYR A 401 25.70 10.02 -14.18
CA TYR A 401 24.87 10.92 -13.38
C TYR A 401 25.24 10.74 -11.91
N GLU A 402 26.07 11.65 -11.38
CA GLU A 402 26.21 11.80 -9.93
C GLU A 402 24.87 12.33 -9.38
N GLN A 403 24.19 11.54 -8.55
CA GLN A 403 23.08 12.03 -7.74
C GLN A 403 23.58 13.17 -6.84
N PRO A 404 22.85 14.29 -6.74
CA PRO A 404 23.24 15.35 -5.81
C PRO A 404 23.15 14.82 -4.38
N ALA A 405 24.24 14.95 -3.63
CA ALA A 405 24.25 14.63 -2.20
C ALA A 405 23.30 15.58 -1.46
N ILE A 406 22.30 15.02 -0.79
CA ILE A 406 21.41 15.76 0.12
C ILE A 406 22.19 15.98 1.43
N PRO A 407 22.34 17.23 1.91
CA PRO A 407 23.05 17.50 3.17
C PRO A 407 22.28 16.90 4.36
N SER A 408 23.01 16.30 5.32
CA SER A 408 22.43 15.74 6.53
C SER A 408 21.66 16.80 7.33
N TYR A 409 20.41 16.50 7.65
CA TYR A 409 19.51 17.34 8.43
C TYR A 409 19.90 17.33 9.92
N ASP A 410 20.03 18.51 10.53
CA ASP A 410 20.25 18.71 11.97
C ASP A 410 19.15 19.66 12.47
N PRO A 411 18.10 19.17 13.17
CA PRO A 411 16.97 20.00 13.57
C PRO A 411 17.35 20.86 14.78
N VAL A 412 17.78 22.10 14.53
CA VAL A 412 17.90 23.12 15.57
C VAL A 412 16.60 23.91 15.64
N TYR A 413 15.64 23.43 16.44
CA TYR A 413 14.54 24.26 16.92
C TYR A 413 14.99 25.04 18.16
N GLU A 414 15.22 26.33 17.98
CA GLU A 414 15.55 27.28 19.05
C GLU A 414 14.28 27.57 19.88
N GLN A 415 14.24 27.07 21.12
CA GLN A 415 13.23 27.45 22.11
C GLN A 415 13.45 28.92 22.52
N GLU A 416 12.69 29.85 21.93
CA GLU A 416 12.52 31.16 22.53
C GLU A 416 11.42 31.11 23.61
N ALA A 417 11.86 31.05 24.86
CA ALA A 417 11.02 31.25 26.03
C ALA A 417 10.59 32.73 26.12
N ASP A 418 9.28 32.94 26.13
CA ASP A 418 8.64 34.21 26.50
C ASP A 418 9.06 34.61 27.92
N THR A 419 9.96 35.60 28.02
CA THR A 419 10.04 36.47 29.19
C THR A 419 10.00 37.91 28.72
N GLY A 420 8.93 38.59 29.09
CA GLY A 420 8.67 39.94 28.62
C GLY A 420 9.67 41.01 29.10
N ASN A 421 9.56 42.11 28.37
CA ASN A 421 9.61 43.51 28.82
C ASN A 421 10.84 44.33 28.38
N ASN A 422 10.49 45.45 27.74
CA ASN A 422 11.20 46.71 27.53
C ASN A 422 12.28 46.83 26.43
N GLY A 423 11.93 47.63 25.42
CA GLY A 423 12.70 48.84 25.13
C GLY A 423 13.30 48.95 23.73
N LEU A 424 12.69 49.84 22.92
CA LEU A 424 13.33 50.83 22.04
C LEU A 424 14.77 50.53 21.56
N PHE A 425 15.00 50.44 20.24
CA PHE A 425 15.90 51.35 19.48
C PHE A 425 16.01 50.97 17.97
N ASN A 426 15.52 51.88 17.13
CA ASN A 426 16.02 52.37 15.82
C ASN A 426 17.10 51.62 14.98
N VAL A 427 16.78 51.52 13.67
CA VAL A 427 17.52 52.03 12.47
C VAL A 427 18.65 51.21 11.84
N TYR A 428 18.39 50.81 10.57
CA TYR A 428 19.27 50.64 9.39
C TYR A 428 20.73 50.19 9.57
N GLN A 429 21.06 49.03 8.98
CA GLN A 429 21.84 48.93 7.74
C GLN A 429 21.68 47.57 7.08
#